data_AF-A0A6F8YKC1-F1
#
_entry.id   AF-A0A6F8YKC1-F1
#
_cell.length_a   1.000
_cell.length_b   1.000
_cell.length_c   1.000
_cell.angle_alpha   90.00
_cell.angle_beta   90.00
_cell.angle_gamma   90.00
#
_symmetry.space_group_name_H-M   'P 1'
#
loop_
_entity.id
_entity.type
_entity.pdbx_description
1 polymer ?
#
loop_
_entity_poly.entity_id
_entity_poly.type
_entity_poly.pdbx_seq_one_letter_code
_entity_poly.pdbx_strand_id
1 'polypeptide(L)' 'MPFGAETCGPFITTDNKSVFVAVQHPGEITGASVEAPASTWPDGDYAKPGVVVTWRLDGKAIGS' A
#
# COMPACT_ATOMS: atom_id res chain seq x y z
N MET A 1 -2.86 -3.53 4.81
CA MET A 1 -3.20 -2.49 3.82
C MET A 1 -3.88 -1.33 4.55
N PRO A 2 -3.68 -0.07 4.13
CA PRO A 2 -4.36 1.07 4.74
C PRO A 2 -5.89 0.93 4.64
N PHE A 3 -6.61 1.54 5.57
CA PHE A 3 -8.07 1.45 5.60
C PHE A 3 -8.69 2.14 4.37
N GLY A 4 -9.70 1.51 3.77
CA GLY A 4 -10.37 2.01 2.56
C GLY A 4 -9.53 1.99 1.29
N ALA A 5 -8.32 1.42 1.30
CA ALA A 5 -7.50 1.25 0.10
C ALA A 5 -7.73 -0.13 -0.54
N GLU A 6 -7.35 -0.26 -1.81
CA GLU A 6 -7.11 -1.58 -2.43
C GLU A 6 -5.63 -1.77 -2.83
N THR A 7 -5.25 -3.03 -3.05
CA THR A 7 -3.97 -3.43 -3.60
C THR A 7 -4.08 -3.70 -5.09
N CYS A 8 -3.24 -3.06 -5.90
CA CYS A 8 -3.17 -3.33 -7.33
C CYS A 8 -1.74 -3.34 -7.87
N GLY A 9 -1.59 -3.79 -9.12
CA GLY A 9 -0.34 -3.68 -9.88
C GLY A 9 0.87 -4.34 -9.21
N PRO A 10 0.82 -5.63 -8.85
CA PRO A 10 1.99 -6.30 -8.28
C PRO A 10 3.12 -6.40 -9.30
N PHE A 11 4.33 -6.09 -8.88
CA PHE A 11 5.56 -6.31 -9.64
C PHE A 11 6.58 -7.01 -8.75
N ILE A 12 7.05 -8.20 -9.19
CA ILE A 12 8.09 -8.96 -8.50
C ILE A 12 9.43 -8.69 -9.18
N THR A 13 10.47 -8.39 -8.39
CA THR A 13 11.83 -8.18 -8.91
C THR A 13 12.38 -9.46 -9.54
N THR A 14 13.31 -9.31 -10.48
CA THR A 14 13.88 -10.44 -11.24
C THR A 14 14.63 -11.46 -10.38
N ASP A 15 15.06 -11.07 -9.17
CA ASP A 15 15.69 -11.95 -8.18
C ASP A 15 14.68 -12.63 -7.22
N ASN A 16 13.38 -12.38 -7.40
CA ASN A 16 12.27 -12.84 -6.56
C ASN A 16 12.35 -12.39 -5.09
N LYS A 17 13.14 -11.38 -4.74
CA LYS A 17 13.34 -10.98 -3.33
C LYS A 17 12.45 -9.85 -2.85
N SER A 18 11.85 -9.09 -3.77
CA SER A 18 10.98 -7.97 -3.44
C SER A 18 9.71 -8.00 -4.28
N VAL A 19 8.60 -7.59 -3.68
CA VAL A 19 7.35 -7.31 -4.40
C VAL A 19 6.94 -5.86 -4.16
N PHE A 20 6.69 -5.15 -5.25
CA PHE A 20 6.12 -3.82 -5.29
C PHE A 20 4.61 -3.93 -5.49
N VAL A 21 3.83 -3.14 -4.77
CA VAL A 21 2.37 -3.09 -4.89
C VAL A 21 1.92 -1.64 -4.80
N ALA A 22 0.95 -1.24 -5.62
CA ALA A 22 0.29 0.05 -5.49
C ALA A 22 -0.85 -0.04 -4.46
N VAL A 23 -0.83 0.90 -3.52
CA VAL A 23 -1.95 1.23 -2.64
C VAL A 23 -2.79 2.26 -3.39
N GLN A 24 -3.93 1.85 -3.93
CA GLN A 24 -4.86 2.78 -4.57
C GLN A 24 -5.84 3.35 -3.56
N HIS A 25 -6.23 4.61 -3.81
CA HIS A 25 -7.35 5.32 -3.17
C HIS A 25 -7.55 5.03 -1.66
N PRO A 26 -6.52 5.21 -0.82
CA PRO A 26 -6.69 5.01 0.62
C PRO A 26 -7.79 5.91 1.17
N GLY A 27 -8.65 5.35 2.01
CA GLY A 27 -9.78 6.07 2.58
C GLY A 27 -10.98 6.25 1.66
N GLU A 28 -11.07 5.56 0.51
CA GLU A 28 -12.28 5.54 -0.34
C GLU A 28 -13.43 4.80 0.37
N ILE A 29 -14.10 5.50 1.27
CA ILE A 29 -15.21 5.02 2.08
C ILE A 29 -16.34 6.05 2.00
N THR A 30 -17.57 5.58 1.87
CA THR A 30 -18.76 6.44 1.90
C THR A 30 -18.78 7.33 3.16
N GLY A 31 -18.87 8.64 2.96
CA GLY A 31 -18.91 9.63 4.03
C GLY A 31 -17.55 10.18 4.46
N ALA A 32 -16.44 9.69 3.90
CA ALA A 32 -15.13 10.30 4.10
C ALA A 32 -15.03 11.67 3.40
N SER A 33 -14.37 12.63 4.04
CA SER A 33 -14.03 13.94 3.46
C SER A 33 -12.59 14.34 3.83
N VAL A 34 -12.12 15.50 3.36
CA VAL A 34 -10.80 16.01 3.75
C VAL A 34 -10.78 16.40 5.24
N GLU A 35 -11.88 16.94 5.76
CA GLU A 35 -12.04 17.38 7.14
C GLU A 35 -12.31 16.21 8.11
N ALA A 36 -12.89 15.12 7.59
CA ALA A 36 -13.13 13.88 8.32
C ALA A 36 -12.58 12.68 7.51
N PRO A 37 -11.25 12.54 7.42
CA PRO A 37 -10.64 11.51 6.58
C PRO A 37 -10.80 10.12 7.19
N ALA A 38 -11.16 9.14 6.37
CA ALA A 38 -11.19 7.73 6.79
C ALA A 38 -9.78 7.12 6.89
N SER A 39 -8.78 7.73 6.25
CA SER A 39 -7.37 7.31 6.28
C SER A 39 -6.46 8.52 6.22
N THR A 40 -5.35 8.46 6.96
CA THR A 40 -4.26 9.45 6.93
C THR A 40 -2.94 8.81 6.48
N TRP A 41 -3.00 7.61 5.89
CA TRP A 41 -1.84 6.93 5.34
C TRP A 41 -1.24 7.72 4.15
N PRO A 42 0.09 7.77 3.98
CA PRO A 42 1.12 7.06 4.76
C PRO A 42 1.66 7.79 5.99
N ASP A 43 1.51 9.11 6.08
CA ASP A 43 2.33 9.96 6.96
C ASP A 43 1.54 10.78 7.98
N GLY A 44 0.23 10.56 8.10
CA GLY A 44 -0.62 11.14 9.12
C GLY A 44 -1.30 12.46 8.74
N ASP A 45 -1.12 12.94 7.51
CA ASP A 45 -1.82 14.11 6.97
C ASP A 45 -3.11 13.67 6.24
N TYR A 46 -3.24 13.94 4.93
CA TYR A 46 -4.33 13.40 4.10
C TYR A 46 -3.93 12.09 3.41
N ALA A 47 -4.95 11.29 3.07
CA ALA A 47 -4.77 10.04 2.34
C ALA A 47 -4.07 10.27 0.99
N LYS A 48 -2.99 9.52 0.73
CA LYS A 48 -2.23 9.58 -0.53
C LYS A 48 -2.06 8.19 -1.12
N PRO A 49 -2.32 7.97 -2.43
CA PRO A 49 -1.92 6.74 -3.09
C PRO A 49 -0.39 6.62 -3.12
N GLY A 50 0.13 5.40 -3.19
CA GLY A 50 1.57 5.18 -3.19
C GLY A 50 1.97 3.78 -3.62
N VAL A 51 3.26 3.61 -3.92
CA VAL A 51 3.85 2.30 -4.19
C VAL A 51 4.62 1.86 -2.95
N VAL A 52 4.32 0.68 -2.44
CA VAL A 52 5.06 0.05 -1.35
C VAL A 52 5.90 -1.09 -1.90
N VAL A 53 7.04 -1.33 -1.28
CA VAL A 53 7.86 -2.52 -1.52
C VAL A 53 7.95 -3.30 -0.23
N THR A 54 7.82 -4.62 -0.34
CA THR A 54 8.05 -5.55 0.77
C THR A 54 9.02 -6.63 0.36
N TRP A 55 9.79 -7.09 1.33
CA TRP A 55 10.84 -8.07 1.18
C TRP A 55 10.91 -8.93 2.45
N ARG A 56 11.54 -10.10 2.34
CA ARG A 56 11.78 -10.94 3.52
C ARG A 56 13.03 -10.49 4.25
N LEU A 57 12.96 -10.44 5.58
CA LEU A 57 14.10 -10.09 6.43
C LEU A 57 15.24 -11.12 6.34
N ASP A 58 14.94 -12.37 5.96
CA ASP A 58 15.93 -13.43 5.76
C ASP A 58 16.52 -13.48 4.34
N GLY A 59 16.14 -12.53 3.47
CA GLY A 59 16.67 -12.40 2.11
C GLY A 59 16.30 -13.53 1.14
N LYS A 60 15.41 -14.45 1.54
CA LYS A 60 14.90 -15.52 0.66
C LYS A 60 13.86 -14.98 -0.33
N ALA A 61 13.47 -15.84 -1.28
CA ALA A 61 12.43 -15.51 -2.24
C ALA A 61 11.08 -15.23 -1.55
N ILE A 62 10.33 -14.26 -2.08
CA ILE A 62 8.97 -13.97 -1.64
C ILE A 62 8.08 -15.18 -1.96
N GLY A 63 7.21 -15.57 -1.01
CA GLY A 63 6.23 -16.64 -1.20
C GLY A 63 6.73 -18.08 -1.04
N SER A 64 8.01 -18.29 -0.67
CA SER A 64 8.57 -19.62 -0.34
C SER A 64 8.53 -19.96 1.15
#